data_AF-A0AAD2CLM0-F1
#
_entry.id   AF-A0AAD2CLM0-F1
#
_cell.length_a   1.000
_cell.length_b   1.000
_cell.length_c   1.000
_cell.angle_alpha   90.00
_cell.angle_beta   90.00
_cell.angle_gamma   90.00
#
_symmetry.space_group_name_H-M   'P 1'
#
loop_
_entity.id
_entity.type
_entity.pdbx_description
1 polymer ?
#
loop_
_entity_poly.entity_id
_entity_poly.type
_entity_poly.pdbx_seq_one_letter_code
_entity_poly.pdbx_strand_id
1 'polypeptide(L)'
;MPPAARWALGQGDALKGDCQKQTVQGVFYWEPDLTACDHNLAARLFELVFAKQQGNDVSLWLPKLDSEANLKSLVEIVNRNSERLGDLKLEVSSWPAAPATKLSLTWNTKNDQSYNSKETTETTSSSQIQASIKNTEKWVEEKLCGLSLCPYTSSLQKAAVGLGSAGVAEGPIVIRHSAPLLVKDDDRRMNPTTAATLAHAFWQGVQELATLPEEEVATLLILAPTKYDDNFVEFAAIFDDLLEPSIQATGSENIVGRALFHPTYDSKILGHQQLLPGHALPANMVDRFFDQYLSTMEGAKPDLESIANANDAVRWTPHATINLLRRSQLTAAKEVEAASPKKKPNWIYARNVLRILKTDSSLSSTGEKEQSEMNR
;
A
#
# COMPACT_ATOMS: atom_id res chain seq x y z
N MET A 1 35.17 15.98 13.14
CA MET A 1 34.03 16.50 13.92
C MET A 1 32.78 15.81 13.42
N PRO A 2 31.90 15.28 14.29
CA PRO A 2 30.68 14.61 13.86
C PRO A 2 29.79 15.49 12.96
N PRO A 3 28.96 14.89 12.08
CA PRO A 3 28.14 15.62 11.10
C PRO A 3 27.18 16.62 11.76
N ALA A 4 26.42 16.21 12.79
CA ALA A 4 25.51 17.11 13.49
C ALA A 4 26.22 18.28 14.18
N ALA A 5 27.43 18.07 14.70
CA ALA A 5 28.21 19.14 15.30
C ALA A 5 28.68 20.17 14.24
N ARG A 6 29.12 19.70 13.06
CA ARG A 6 29.43 20.58 11.93
C ARG A 6 28.19 21.35 11.47
N TRP A 7 27.05 20.67 11.40
CA TRP A 7 25.77 21.26 11.03
C TRP A 7 25.35 22.38 12.01
N ALA A 8 25.43 22.13 13.32
CA ALA A 8 25.12 23.11 14.36
C ALA A 8 26.02 24.35 14.34
N LEU A 9 27.24 24.24 13.80
CA LEU A 9 28.17 25.35 13.60
C LEU A 9 27.97 26.11 12.29
N GLY A 10 26.91 25.82 11.53
CA GLY A 10 26.64 26.45 10.23
C GLY A 10 27.57 25.98 9.11
N GLN A 11 28.27 24.84 9.28
CA GLN A 11 29.20 24.30 8.27
C GLN A 11 28.50 23.38 7.25
N GLY A 12 27.21 23.58 6.99
CA GLY A 12 26.41 22.72 6.10
C GLY A 12 26.97 22.63 4.68
N ASP A 13 27.35 23.76 4.09
CA ASP A 13 27.91 23.81 2.72
C ASP A 13 29.28 23.13 2.63
N ALA A 14 30.14 23.35 3.63
CA ALA A 14 31.44 22.69 3.71
C ALA A 14 31.28 21.16 3.84
N LEU A 15 30.33 20.72 4.68
CA LEU A 15 30.01 19.30 4.83
C LEU A 15 29.48 18.69 3.53
N LYS A 16 28.55 19.39 2.84
CA LYS A 16 28.04 18.98 1.53
C LYS A 16 29.16 18.81 0.50
N GLY A 17 30.11 19.76 0.47
CA GLY A 17 31.29 19.68 -0.39
C GLY A 17 32.17 18.46 -0.11
N ASP A 18 32.31 18.07 1.16
CA ASP A 18 33.06 16.86 1.54
C ASP A 18 32.33 15.58 1.11
N CYS A 19 31.01 15.51 1.29
CA CYS A 19 30.18 14.40 0.82
C CYS A 19 30.19 14.26 -0.71
N GLN A 20 30.14 15.38 -1.43
CA GLN A 20 30.18 15.39 -2.90
C GLN A 20 31.51 14.84 -3.42
N LYS A 21 32.64 15.20 -2.79
CA LYS A 21 33.97 14.65 -3.14
C LYS A 21 34.08 13.14 -2.95
N GLN A 22 33.33 12.56 -2.01
CA GLN A 22 33.29 11.11 -1.82
C GLN A 22 32.36 10.38 -2.79
N THR A 23 31.50 11.12 -3.49
CA THR A 23 30.65 10.56 -4.54
C THR A 23 31.45 10.59 -5.85
N VAL A 24 32.45 9.69 -5.94
CA VAL A 24 33.43 9.69 -7.04
C VAL A 24 32.78 9.34 -8.39
N GLN A 25 31.74 8.49 -8.36
CA GLN A 25 30.94 8.10 -9.51
C GLN A 25 29.47 8.03 -9.10
N GLY A 26 28.57 8.44 -9.99
CA GLY A 26 27.13 8.34 -9.78
C GLY A 26 26.40 9.66 -9.47
N VAL A 27 25.13 9.53 -9.07
CA VAL A 27 24.24 10.66 -8.79
C VAL A 27 24.28 11.01 -7.30
N PHE A 28 24.45 12.30 -7.01
CA PHE A 28 24.53 12.83 -5.65
C PHE A 28 23.21 13.49 -5.24
N TYR A 29 22.61 13.02 -4.15
CA TYR A 29 21.45 13.65 -3.50
C TYR A 29 21.81 14.07 -2.07
N TRP A 30 21.40 15.29 -1.72
CA TRP A 30 21.65 15.92 -0.44
C TRP A 30 20.33 16.26 0.24
N GLU A 31 19.96 15.49 1.26
CA GLU A 31 18.63 15.57 1.88
C GLU A 31 18.77 15.87 3.39
N PRO A 32 19.04 17.14 3.77
CA PRO A 32 19.29 17.51 5.17
C PRO A 32 18.04 17.45 6.05
N ASP A 33 16.85 17.40 5.46
CA ASP A 33 15.58 17.46 6.19
C ASP A 33 14.96 16.08 6.42
N LEU A 34 15.53 15.03 5.80
CA LEU A 34 15.11 13.66 6.03
C LEU A 34 15.68 13.12 7.35
N THR A 35 14.84 12.43 8.11
CA THR A 35 15.22 11.71 9.33
C THR A 35 14.97 10.21 9.17
N ALA A 36 15.58 9.38 10.01
CA ALA A 36 15.56 7.92 9.79
C ALA A 36 14.22 7.23 10.11
N CYS A 37 13.37 7.84 10.92
CA CYS A 37 12.05 7.31 11.27
C CYS A 37 10.96 8.18 10.67
N ASP A 38 11.09 8.44 9.36
CA ASP A 38 10.20 9.32 8.64
C ASP A 38 9.75 8.65 7.34
N HIS A 39 8.44 8.62 7.11
CA HIS A 39 7.82 8.24 5.84
C HIS A 39 8.45 8.97 4.63
N ASN A 40 8.93 10.22 4.80
CA ASN A 40 9.61 10.95 3.72
C ASN A 40 10.89 10.24 3.26
N LEU A 41 11.62 9.57 4.17
CA LEU A 41 12.82 8.82 3.80
C LEU A 41 12.47 7.62 2.91
N ALA A 42 11.42 6.87 3.27
CA ALA A 42 10.98 5.75 2.45
C ALA A 42 10.43 6.22 1.10
N ALA A 43 9.60 7.27 1.08
CA ALA A 43 9.13 7.88 -0.16
C ALA A 43 10.29 8.29 -1.07
N ARG A 44 11.29 8.99 -0.52
CA ARG A 44 12.47 9.38 -1.29
C ARG A 44 13.28 8.19 -1.77
N LEU A 45 13.49 7.18 -0.93
CA LEU A 45 14.21 5.98 -1.31
C LEU A 45 13.53 5.27 -2.49
N PHE A 46 12.22 5.02 -2.40
CA PHE A 46 11.49 4.32 -3.46
C PHE A 46 11.28 5.17 -4.71
N GLU A 47 11.26 6.50 -4.60
CA GLU A 47 11.37 7.42 -5.75
C GLU A 47 12.71 7.23 -6.48
N LEU A 48 13.83 7.17 -5.74
CA LEU A 48 15.15 6.92 -6.34
C LEU A 48 15.25 5.52 -6.96
N VAL A 49 14.62 4.52 -6.32
CA VAL A 49 14.56 3.16 -6.86
C VAL A 49 13.75 3.11 -8.15
N PHE A 50 12.62 3.80 -8.19
CA PHE A 50 11.78 3.92 -9.37
C PHE A 50 12.46 4.72 -10.49
N ALA A 51 13.17 5.79 -10.16
CA ALA A 51 13.85 6.67 -11.12
C ALA A 51 15.14 6.07 -11.70
N LYS A 52 15.43 4.78 -11.44
CA LYS A 52 16.66 4.05 -11.82
C LYS A 52 17.28 4.60 -13.11
N GLN A 53 18.42 5.24 -12.97
CA GLN A 53 19.20 5.74 -14.10
C GLN A 53 20.21 4.68 -14.54
N GLN A 54 20.35 4.47 -15.85
CA GLN A 54 21.28 3.47 -16.39
C GLN A 54 22.72 3.73 -15.89
N GLY A 55 23.31 2.72 -15.25
CA GLY A 55 24.75 2.61 -15.01
C GLY A 55 25.35 3.50 -13.91
N ASN A 56 24.54 4.22 -13.13
CA ASN A 56 25.04 5.11 -12.09
C ASN A 56 24.65 4.61 -10.69
N ASP A 57 25.63 4.45 -9.81
CA ASP A 57 25.39 4.39 -8.38
C ASP A 57 24.66 5.65 -7.92
N VAL A 58 23.76 5.53 -6.96
CA VAL A 58 23.07 6.68 -6.37
C VAL A 58 23.50 6.81 -4.92
N SER A 59 23.91 8.01 -4.52
CA SER A 59 24.31 8.34 -3.16
C SER A 59 23.35 9.34 -2.55
N LEU A 60 22.58 8.89 -1.55
CA LEU A 60 21.66 9.71 -0.76
C LEU A 60 22.32 10.06 0.59
N TRP A 61 22.58 11.34 0.82
CA TRP A 61 23.27 11.84 2.01
C TRP A 61 22.30 12.49 3.00
N LEU A 62 22.39 12.07 4.27
CA LEU A 62 21.51 12.40 5.38
C LEU A 62 22.33 13.06 6.53
N PRO A 63 22.70 14.34 6.42
CA PRO A 63 23.67 14.99 7.30
C PRO A 63 23.22 15.22 8.74
N LYS A 64 21.91 15.24 9.00
CA LYS A 64 21.35 15.37 10.36
C LYS A 64 21.13 14.02 11.04
N LEU A 65 21.41 12.92 10.35
CA LEU A 65 21.27 11.60 10.92
C LEU A 65 22.59 11.18 11.58
N ASP A 66 22.53 10.98 12.90
CA ASP A 66 23.72 10.72 13.71
C ASP A 66 24.11 9.25 13.81
N SER A 67 23.24 8.33 13.38
CA SER A 67 23.44 6.89 13.51
C SER A 67 22.80 6.09 12.39
N GLU A 68 23.52 5.07 11.92
CA GLU A 68 23.04 4.06 10.98
C GLU A 68 21.99 3.12 11.58
N ALA A 69 21.90 3.00 12.91
CA ALA A 69 21.07 2.00 13.58
C ALA A 69 19.61 2.06 13.12
N ASN A 70 19.11 3.27 12.86
CA ASN A 70 17.75 3.51 12.44
C ASN A 70 17.49 3.15 10.96
N LEU A 71 18.54 3.05 10.14
CA LEU A 71 18.43 2.71 8.71
C LEU A 71 18.62 1.21 8.44
N LYS A 72 19.25 0.48 9.36
CA LYS A 72 19.61 -0.93 9.16
C LYS A 72 18.41 -1.79 8.78
N SER A 73 17.28 -1.62 9.46
CA SER A 73 16.06 -2.38 9.16
C SER A 73 15.57 -2.12 7.73
N LEU A 74 15.52 -0.85 7.29
CA LEU A 74 15.12 -0.51 5.92
C LEU A 74 16.10 -1.07 4.88
N VAL A 75 17.40 -1.03 5.17
CA VAL A 75 18.45 -1.62 4.33
C VAL A 75 18.29 -3.12 4.20
N GLU A 76 18.06 -3.83 5.29
CA GLU A 76 17.83 -5.28 5.29
C GLU A 76 16.57 -5.66 4.50
N ILE A 77 15.48 -4.90 4.65
CA ILE A 77 14.22 -5.12 3.93
C ILE A 77 14.42 -4.95 2.42
N VAL A 78 15.06 -3.85 2.00
CA VAL A 78 15.32 -3.58 0.57
C VAL A 78 16.24 -4.64 -0.02
N ASN A 79 17.32 -5.02 0.69
CA ASN A 79 18.25 -6.05 0.22
C ASN A 79 17.61 -7.43 0.15
N ARG A 80 16.70 -7.79 1.06
CA ARG A 80 15.93 -9.05 0.99
C ARG A 80 15.04 -9.09 -0.26
N ASN A 81 14.60 -7.93 -0.73
CA ASN A 81 13.77 -7.78 -1.94
C ASN A 81 14.59 -7.31 -3.16
N SER A 82 15.91 -7.51 -3.14
CA SER A 82 16.84 -7.02 -4.17
C SER A 82 16.41 -7.43 -5.59
N GLU A 83 16.11 -8.71 -5.80
CA GLU A 83 15.72 -9.25 -7.11
C GLU A 83 14.43 -8.59 -7.63
N ARG A 84 13.40 -8.48 -6.77
CA ARG A 84 12.13 -7.80 -7.10
C ARG A 84 12.34 -6.32 -7.43
N LEU A 85 13.38 -5.69 -6.88
CA LEU A 85 13.74 -4.29 -7.11
C LEU A 85 14.82 -4.11 -8.20
N GLY A 86 15.03 -5.14 -9.03
CA GLY A 86 15.92 -5.11 -10.19
C GLY A 86 17.39 -5.31 -9.84
N ASP A 87 17.67 -6.26 -8.95
CA ASP A 87 19.00 -6.58 -8.40
C ASP A 87 19.65 -5.37 -7.70
N LEU A 88 18.84 -4.63 -6.93
CA LEU A 88 19.27 -3.48 -6.13
C LEU A 88 20.02 -3.93 -4.88
N LYS A 89 21.20 -3.35 -4.64
CA LYS A 89 21.93 -3.42 -3.38
C LYS A 89 21.89 -2.06 -2.69
N LEU A 90 21.44 -2.04 -1.44
CA LEU A 90 21.48 -0.88 -0.57
C LEU A 90 22.54 -1.06 0.51
N GLU A 91 23.39 -0.05 0.70
CA GLU A 91 24.41 -0.02 1.76
C GLU A 91 24.31 1.28 2.55
N VAL A 92 24.55 1.20 3.86
CA VAL A 92 24.65 2.37 4.73
C VAL A 92 26.09 2.54 5.20
N SER A 93 26.57 3.78 5.21
CA SER A 93 27.83 4.16 5.86
C SER A 93 27.60 5.45 6.65
N SER A 94 28.27 5.60 7.80
CA SER A 94 28.10 6.74 8.69
C SER A 94 29.44 7.23 9.23
N TRP A 95 29.42 8.36 9.94
CA TRP A 95 30.61 8.86 10.64
C TRP A 95 31.16 7.82 11.63
N PRO A 96 32.49 7.60 11.70
CA PRO A 96 33.57 8.33 11.03
C PRO A 96 33.99 7.80 9.65
N ALA A 97 33.40 6.70 9.17
CA ALA A 97 33.75 6.11 7.87
C ALA A 97 33.35 7.01 6.68
N ALA A 98 32.30 7.81 6.85
CA ALA A 98 31.86 8.82 5.89
C ALA A 98 31.64 10.19 6.59
N PRO A 99 31.69 11.33 5.86
CA PRO A 99 31.54 12.67 6.43
C PRO A 99 30.16 12.91 7.06
N ALA A 100 29.16 12.14 6.62
CA ALA A 100 27.77 12.12 7.07
C ALA A 100 27.19 10.73 6.82
N THR A 101 25.99 10.44 7.33
CA THR A 101 25.29 9.20 6.97
C THR A 101 24.93 9.21 5.49
N LYS A 102 25.27 8.11 4.81
CA LYS A 102 25.10 7.88 3.38
C LYS A 102 24.38 6.57 3.14
N LEU A 103 23.35 6.60 2.31
CA LEU A 103 22.73 5.44 1.67
C LEU A 103 23.27 5.34 0.24
N SER A 104 23.94 4.23 -0.08
CA SER A 104 24.43 3.92 -1.43
C SER A 104 23.51 2.89 -2.08
N LEU A 105 22.92 3.24 -3.21
CA LEU A 105 22.11 2.36 -4.04
C LEU A 105 22.95 1.95 -5.26
N THR A 106 23.16 0.65 -5.43
CA THR A 106 23.92 0.09 -6.54
C THR A 106 23.10 -1.01 -7.20
N TRP A 107 22.91 -0.94 -8.51
CA TRP A 107 22.24 -1.99 -9.28
C TRP A 107 23.26 -2.92 -9.92
N ASN A 108 23.06 -4.22 -9.81
CA ASN A 108 23.95 -5.19 -10.44
C ASN A 108 23.66 -5.30 -11.95
N THR A 109 24.32 -4.45 -12.74
CA THR A 109 24.15 -4.39 -14.21
C THR A 109 24.71 -5.61 -14.95
N LYS A 110 25.44 -6.51 -14.29
CA LYS A 110 26.02 -7.71 -14.95
C LYS A 110 24.94 -8.70 -15.43
N ASN A 111 23.73 -8.62 -14.87
CA ASN A 111 22.60 -9.46 -15.26
C ASN A 111 21.69 -8.81 -16.33
N ASP A 112 21.95 -7.58 -16.76
CA ASP A 112 21.04 -6.84 -17.67
C ASP A 112 20.87 -7.52 -19.05
N GLN A 113 21.79 -8.39 -19.46
CA GLN A 113 21.64 -9.16 -20.71
C GLN A 113 20.74 -10.40 -20.55
N SER A 114 20.51 -10.92 -19.33
CA SER A 114 19.65 -12.09 -19.10
C SER A 114 18.28 -11.76 -18.51
N TYR A 115 18.15 -10.61 -17.83
CA TYR A 115 16.89 -10.15 -17.23
C TYR A 115 15.82 -9.76 -18.25
N ASN A 116 16.20 -9.54 -19.51
CA ASN A 116 15.29 -9.26 -20.63
C ASN A 116 14.33 -10.40 -20.99
N SER A 117 14.30 -11.53 -20.26
CA SER A 117 13.49 -12.70 -20.65
C SER A 117 12.35 -13.09 -19.70
N LYS A 118 12.24 -12.53 -18.49
CA LYS A 118 11.21 -12.99 -17.52
C LYS A 118 10.38 -11.93 -16.82
N GLU A 119 10.88 -10.71 -16.64
CA GLU A 119 10.03 -9.62 -16.14
C GLU A 119 9.62 -8.73 -17.30
N THR A 120 8.45 -9.01 -17.86
CA THR A 120 7.82 -8.15 -18.87
C THR A 120 7.63 -6.77 -18.25
N THR A 121 8.34 -5.78 -18.78
CA THR A 121 8.05 -4.38 -18.51
C THR A 121 6.76 -4.05 -19.24
N GLU A 122 5.64 -4.30 -18.56
CA GLU A 122 4.32 -4.08 -19.12
C GLU A 122 4.07 -2.58 -19.23
N THR A 123 4.13 -2.09 -20.46
CA THR A 123 3.71 -0.74 -20.80
C THR A 123 2.20 -0.69 -20.85
N THR A 124 1.58 -0.18 -19.78
CA THR A 124 0.14 0.08 -19.75
C THR A 124 -0.17 1.37 -20.52
N SER A 125 -1.05 1.28 -21.52
CA SER A 125 -1.49 2.48 -22.25
C SER A 125 -2.35 3.40 -21.36
N SER A 126 -2.38 4.69 -21.67
CA SER A 126 -3.22 5.64 -20.94
C SER A 126 -4.71 5.26 -20.97
N SER A 127 -5.20 4.63 -22.04
CA SER A 127 -6.59 4.17 -22.11
C SER A 127 -6.86 3.00 -21.18
N GLN A 128 -5.92 2.05 -21.04
CA GLN A 128 -6.01 0.95 -20.08
C GLN A 128 -6.00 1.47 -18.64
N ILE A 129 -5.09 2.41 -18.31
CA ILE A 129 -5.04 3.06 -16.99
C ILE A 129 -6.40 3.68 -16.64
N GLN A 130 -6.97 4.46 -17.57
CA GLN A 130 -8.26 5.12 -17.38
C GLN A 130 -9.42 4.11 -17.27
N ALA A 131 -9.37 3.00 -18.02
CA ALA A 131 -10.35 1.94 -17.91
C ALA A 131 -10.29 1.26 -16.53
N SER A 132 -9.09 0.97 -16.03
CA SER A 132 -8.90 0.38 -14.69
C SER A 132 -9.41 1.29 -13.57
N ILE A 133 -9.13 2.60 -13.66
CA ILE A 133 -9.66 3.58 -12.70
C ILE A 133 -11.19 3.57 -12.72
N LYS A 134 -11.82 3.69 -13.90
CA LYS A 134 -13.28 3.69 -14.04
C LYS A 134 -13.93 2.40 -13.54
N ASN A 135 -13.31 1.25 -13.79
CA ASN A 135 -13.80 -0.03 -13.29
C ASN A 135 -13.76 -0.07 -11.76
N THR A 136 -12.68 0.44 -11.14
CA THR A 136 -12.61 0.53 -9.68
C THR A 136 -13.58 1.57 -9.12
N GLU A 137 -13.79 2.72 -9.77
CA GLU A 137 -14.81 3.71 -9.38
C GLU A 137 -16.19 3.07 -9.31
N LYS A 138 -16.57 2.36 -10.37
CA LYS A 138 -17.84 1.61 -10.43
C LYS A 138 -17.93 0.57 -9.30
N TRP A 139 -16.84 -0.17 -9.05
CA TRP A 139 -16.81 -1.13 -7.94
C TRP A 139 -16.98 -0.45 -6.58
N VAL A 140 -16.37 0.72 -6.34
CA VAL A 140 -16.57 1.48 -5.10
C VAL A 140 -18.04 1.85 -4.93
N GLU A 141 -18.68 2.37 -5.98
CA GLU A 141 -20.09 2.76 -5.93
C GLU A 141 -21.01 1.55 -5.70
N GLU A 142 -20.81 0.46 -6.43
CA GLU A 142 -21.68 -0.72 -6.35
C GLU A 142 -21.46 -1.55 -5.08
N LYS A 143 -20.20 -1.80 -4.72
CA LYS A 143 -19.84 -2.70 -3.61
C LYS A 143 -19.64 -1.94 -2.31
N LEU A 144 -18.74 -0.96 -2.26
CA LEU A 144 -18.46 -0.27 -0.99
C LEU A 144 -19.66 0.57 -0.54
N CYS A 145 -20.31 1.29 -1.46
CA CYS A 145 -21.46 2.14 -1.16
C CYS A 145 -22.79 1.38 -1.27
N GLY A 146 -23.04 0.73 -2.41
CA GLY A 146 -24.31 0.05 -2.71
C GLY A 146 -24.61 -1.13 -1.79
N LEU A 147 -23.62 -1.97 -1.50
CA LEU A 147 -23.72 -2.99 -0.44
C LEU A 147 -23.32 -2.44 0.94
N SER A 148 -22.94 -1.16 1.02
CA SER A 148 -22.53 -0.46 2.23
C SER A 148 -21.41 -1.17 3.01
N LEU A 149 -20.53 -1.93 2.33
CA LEU A 149 -19.47 -2.73 2.96
C LEU A 149 -18.56 -1.86 3.84
N CYS A 150 -18.34 -0.61 3.48
CA CYS A 150 -17.75 0.40 4.36
C CYS A 150 -18.86 1.31 4.92
N PRO A 151 -19.10 1.35 6.25
CA PRO A 151 -20.11 2.24 6.82
C PRO A 151 -19.70 3.72 6.82
N TYR A 152 -18.43 4.01 6.56
CA TYR A 152 -17.88 5.38 6.56
C TYR A 152 -17.64 5.89 5.14
N THR A 153 -18.24 5.24 4.14
CA THR A 153 -18.16 5.65 2.73
C THR A 153 -19.57 5.67 2.16
N SER A 154 -20.00 6.83 1.65
CA SER A 154 -21.29 6.96 0.97
C SER A 154 -21.17 7.15 -0.54
N SER A 155 -20.02 7.64 -1.01
CA SER A 155 -19.72 7.87 -2.43
C SER A 155 -18.21 8.01 -2.63
N LEU A 156 -17.75 8.05 -3.89
CA LEU A 156 -16.35 8.35 -4.22
C LEU A 156 -15.89 9.69 -3.64
N GLN A 157 -16.76 10.68 -3.56
CA GLN A 157 -16.44 12.02 -3.05
C GLN A 157 -16.57 12.13 -1.52
N LYS A 158 -17.05 11.08 -0.84
CA LYS A 158 -17.37 11.12 0.59
C LYS A 158 -17.01 9.81 1.30
N ALA A 159 -15.80 9.79 1.82
CA ALA A 159 -15.30 8.87 2.83
C ALA A 159 -15.19 9.56 4.20
N ALA A 160 -14.88 8.79 5.24
CA ALA A 160 -14.93 9.21 6.65
C ALA A 160 -16.30 9.75 7.12
N VAL A 161 -17.38 9.33 6.44
CA VAL A 161 -18.74 9.79 6.71
C VAL A 161 -19.17 9.44 8.12
N GLY A 162 -19.67 10.42 8.87
CA GLY A 162 -20.14 10.22 10.24
C GLY A 162 -19.03 10.11 11.30
N LEU A 163 -17.77 10.41 10.94
CA LEU A 163 -16.67 10.51 11.91
C LEU A 163 -16.45 11.93 12.46
N GLY A 164 -17.25 12.92 12.01
CA GLY A 164 -17.12 14.32 12.43
C GLY A 164 -17.26 14.53 13.95
N SER A 165 -18.02 13.69 14.65
CA SER A 165 -18.11 13.74 16.13
C SER A 165 -16.79 13.40 16.84
N ALA A 166 -15.87 12.73 16.14
CA ALA A 166 -14.52 12.42 16.60
C ALA A 166 -13.45 13.35 15.98
N GLY A 167 -13.88 14.47 15.38
CA GLY A 167 -12.97 15.49 14.85
C GLY A 167 -12.30 15.15 13.51
N VAL A 168 -12.83 14.15 12.79
CA VAL A 168 -12.32 13.73 11.47
C VAL A 168 -13.23 14.29 10.37
N ALA A 169 -12.64 14.96 9.38
CA ALA A 169 -13.37 15.54 8.27
C ALA A 169 -13.70 14.50 7.19
N GLU A 170 -14.80 14.72 6.49
CA GLU A 170 -15.15 13.94 5.30
C GLU A 170 -14.33 14.42 4.11
N GLY A 171 -14.00 13.51 3.20
CA GLY A 171 -13.28 13.85 1.98
C GLY A 171 -13.30 12.74 0.94
N PRO A 172 -12.63 12.93 -0.21
CA PRO A 172 -12.76 12.02 -1.33
C PRO A 172 -11.90 10.75 -1.17
N ILE A 173 -12.35 9.70 -1.85
CA ILE A 173 -11.56 8.53 -2.22
C ILE A 173 -10.79 8.88 -3.48
N VAL A 174 -9.48 8.82 -3.38
CA VAL A 174 -8.58 9.06 -4.52
C VAL A 174 -8.13 7.72 -5.08
N ILE A 175 -8.23 7.54 -6.40
CA ILE A 175 -7.76 6.32 -7.07
C ILE A 175 -6.50 6.66 -7.86
N ARG A 176 -5.43 5.91 -7.63
CA ARG A 176 -4.13 6.05 -8.31
C ARG A 176 -3.77 4.75 -8.99
N HIS A 177 -3.14 4.86 -10.15
CA HIS A 177 -2.57 3.72 -10.85
C HIS A 177 -1.07 3.68 -10.56
N SER A 178 -0.51 2.49 -10.30
CA SER A 178 0.91 2.35 -10.00
C SER A 178 1.79 2.55 -11.23
N ALA A 179 1.38 2.03 -12.40
CA ALA A 179 2.17 2.15 -13.62
C ALA A 179 2.42 3.61 -14.02
N PRO A 180 3.65 3.95 -14.46
CA PRO A 180 3.94 5.27 -14.99
C PRO A 180 3.15 5.53 -16.27
N LEU A 181 2.61 6.74 -16.40
CA LEU A 181 2.12 7.21 -17.69
C LEU A 181 3.30 7.20 -18.67
N LEU A 182 3.14 6.54 -19.81
CA LEU A 182 4.13 6.51 -20.89
C LEU A 182 4.57 7.93 -21.24
N VAL A 183 5.74 8.34 -20.75
CA VAL A 183 6.43 9.51 -21.28
C VAL A 183 7.09 9.01 -22.56
N LYS A 184 6.56 9.44 -23.71
CA LYS A 184 7.04 9.06 -25.05
C LYS A 184 8.44 9.59 -25.40
N ASP A 185 9.22 10.07 -24.43
CA ASP A 185 10.49 10.71 -24.72
C ASP A 185 11.67 9.74 -24.67
N ASP A 186 12.54 9.99 -25.65
CA ASP A 186 13.72 9.28 -26.16
C ASP A 186 14.87 9.10 -25.14
N ASP A 187 14.57 9.07 -23.84
CA ASP A 187 15.59 9.12 -22.79
C ASP A 187 15.88 7.73 -22.22
N ARG A 188 17.18 7.44 -22.12
CA ARG A 188 17.85 6.18 -21.73
C ARG A 188 17.54 5.67 -20.31
N ARG A 189 16.32 5.79 -19.82
CA ARG A 189 15.91 5.29 -18.50
C ARG A 189 15.60 3.81 -18.60
N MET A 190 16.05 3.05 -17.60
CA MET A 190 15.59 1.68 -17.46
C MET A 190 14.15 1.70 -16.96
N ASN A 191 13.32 0.84 -17.54
CA ASN A 191 11.98 0.61 -17.02
C ASN A 191 12.11 0.04 -15.61
N PRO A 192 11.50 0.67 -14.59
CA PRO A 192 11.49 0.12 -13.23
C PRO A 192 10.78 -1.24 -13.22
N THR A 193 11.14 -2.11 -12.28
CA THR A 193 10.38 -3.34 -12.06
C THR A 193 8.97 -3.01 -11.61
N THR A 194 8.06 -3.95 -11.80
CA THR A 194 6.67 -3.84 -11.31
C THR A 194 6.60 -3.62 -9.79
N ALA A 195 7.49 -4.26 -9.02
CA ALA A 195 7.54 -4.07 -7.57
C ALA A 195 8.10 -2.68 -7.19
N ALA A 196 9.12 -2.18 -7.89
CA ALA A 196 9.63 -0.83 -7.68
C ALA A 196 8.55 0.22 -7.99
N THR A 197 7.79 -0.01 -9.06
CA THR A 197 6.66 0.84 -9.48
C THR A 197 5.56 0.87 -8.42
N LEU A 198 5.15 -0.30 -7.91
CA LEU A 198 4.16 -0.39 -6.83
C LEU A 198 4.66 0.23 -5.54
N ALA A 199 5.91 -0.01 -5.14
CA ALA A 199 6.49 0.56 -3.93
C ALA A 199 6.58 2.09 -4.00
N HIS A 200 6.97 2.64 -5.15
CA HIS A 200 6.95 4.08 -5.37
C HIS A 200 5.53 4.66 -5.24
N ALA A 201 4.55 4.10 -5.94
CA ALA A 201 3.16 4.55 -5.86
C ALA A 201 2.59 4.43 -4.43
N PHE A 202 2.95 3.36 -3.71
CA PHE A 202 2.61 3.17 -2.30
C PHE A 202 3.12 4.32 -1.44
N TRP A 203 4.42 4.61 -1.49
CA TRP A 203 5.00 5.63 -0.62
C TRP A 203 4.63 7.05 -1.01
N GLN A 204 4.38 7.33 -2.29
CA GLN A 204 3.74 8.57 -2.73
C GLN A 204 2.34 8.72 -2.10
N GLY A 205 1.54 7.66 -2.10
CA GLY A 205 0.23 7.66 -1.43
C GLY A 205 0.31 7.88 0.08
N VAL A 206 1.31 7.30 0.76
CA VAL A 206 1.57 7.57 2.18
C VAL A 206 1.93 9.04 2.41
N GLN A 207 2.78 9.62 1.56
CA GLN A 207 3.14 11.03 1.64
C GLN A 207 1.95 11.95 1.38
N GLU A 208 1.12 11.65 0.38
CA GLU A 208 -0.14 12.38 0.12
C GLU A 208 -1.03 12.37 1.37
N LEU A 209 -1.26 11.21 1.99
CA LEU A 209 -2.04 11.12 3.23
C LEU A 209 -1.39 11.83 4.42
N ALA A 210 -0.06 11.86 4.51
CA ALA A 210 0.62 12.54 5.62
C ALA A 210 0.58 14.07 5.50
N THR A 211 0.53 14.60 4.28
CA THR A 211 0.75 16.03 4.02
C THR A 211 -0.50 16.78 3.60
N LEU A 212 -1.42 16.15 2.87
CA LEU A 212 -2.67 16.78 2.42
C LEU A 212 -3.75 16.69 3.50
N PRO A 213 -4.68 17.66 3.55
CA PRO A 213 -5.81 17.61 4.46
C PRO A 213 -6.81 16.49 4.09
N GLU A 214 -7.67 16.10 5.03
CA GLU A 214 -8.64 15.02 4.87
C GLU A 214 -9.69 15.32 3.79
N GLU A 215 -10.07 16.60 3.65
CA GLU A 215 -11.02 17.11 2.67
C GLU A 215 -10.50 17.01 1.23
N GLU A 216 -9.17 16.95 1.03
CA GLU A 216 -8.54 16.75 -0.27
C GLU A 216 -8.29 15.28 -0.58
N VAL A 217 -7.85 14.51 0.42
CA VAL A 217 -7.61 13.07 0.30
C VAL A 217 -7.96 12.38 1.62
N ALA A 218 -9.15 11.79 1.69
CA ALA A 218 -9.56 11.03 2.88
C ALA A 218 -8.93 9.63 2.88
N THR A 219 -8.94 8.96 1.73
CA THR A 219 -8.41 7.61 1.54
C THR A 219 -7.93 7.44 0.11
N LEU A 220 -6.99 6.54 -0.11
CA LEU A 220 -6.34 6.36 -1.41
C LEU A 220 -6.33 4.88 -1.82
N LEU A 221 -6.86 4.57 -3.00
CA LEU A 221 -6.80 3.25 -3.61
C LEU A 221 -5.69 3.22 -4.65
N ILE A 222 -4.65 2.43 -4.42
CA ILE A 222 -3.55 2.23 -5.35
C ILE A 222 -3.81 0.96 -6.14
N LEU A 223 -4.10 1.12 -7.41
CA LEU A 223 -4.27 0.04 -8.37
C LEU A 223 -2.90 -0.41 -8.85
N ALA A 224 -2.67 -1.72 -8.85
CA ALA A 224 -1.50 -2.34 -9.45
C ALA A 224 -1.89 -3.32 -10.57
N PRO A 225 -2.74 -2.92 -11.54
CA PRO A 225 -3.20 -3.85 -12.57
C PRO A 225 -2.03 -4.16 -13.50
N THR A 226 -1.77 -5.44 -13.77
CA THR A 226 -0.70 -6.00 -14.62
C THR A 226 -0.68 -7.51 -14.30
N LYS A 227 0.49 -8.15 -14.36
CA LYS A 227 0.82 -9.45 -13.75
C LYS A 227 0.24 -9.69 -12.36
N TYR A 228 -0.04 -8.65 -11.57
CA TYR A 228 -0.62 -8.83 -10.24
C TYR A 228 -2.07 -9.28 -10.26
N ASP A 229 -2.92 -8.85 -11.21
CA ASP A 229 -4.34 -9.23 -11.22
C ASP A 229 -4.55 -10.76 -11.28
N ASP A 230 -3.61 -11.45 -11.92
CA ASP A 230 -3.61 -12.91 -12.08
C ASP A 230 -2.70 -13.62 -11.07
N ASN A 231 -1.94 -12.90 -10.24
CA ASN A 231 -0.95 -13.47 -9.32
C ASN A 231 -1.05 -12.85 -7.91
N PHE A 232 -2.05 -13.31 -7.17
CA PHE A 232 -2.30 -12.85 -5.81
C PHE A 232 -1.10 -13.11 -4.87
N VAL A 233 -0.43 -14.24 -5.00
CA VAL A 233 0.70 -14.62 -4.13
C VAL A 233 1.84 -13.63 -4.26
N GLU A 234 2.23 -13.28 -5.49
CA GLU A 234 3.31 -12.32 -5.72
C GLU A 234 2.90 -10.90 -5.29
N PHE A 235 1.64 -10.52 -5.54
CA PHE A 235 1.12 -9.24 -5.07
C PHE A 235 1.15 -9.11 -3.54
N ALA A 236 0.68 -10.14 -2.83
CA ALA A 236 0.71 -10.21 -1.38
C ALA A 236 2.15 -10.23 -0.85
N ALA A 237 3.06 -10.98 -1.48
CA ALA A 237 4.46 -11.05 -1.06
C ALA A 237 5.16 -9.68 -1.13
N ILE A 238 4.87 -8.83 -2.12
CA ILE A 238 5.42 -7.47 -2.14
C ILE A 238 4.90 -6.66 -0.96
N PHE A 239 3.62 -6.80 -0.64
CA PHE A 239 3.07 -6.13 0.52
C PHE A 239 3.73 -6.64 1.82
N ASP A 240 3.78 -7.95 2.03
CA ASP A 240 4.23 -8.58 3.28
C ASP A 240 5.76 -8.53 3.48
N ASP A 241 6.55 -8.66 2.41
CA ASP A 241 8.01 -8.74 2.49
C ASP A 241 8.70 -7.38 2.34
N LEU A 242 8.06 -6.43 1.66
CA LEU A 242 8.65 -5.14 1.33
C LEU A 242 7.90 -3.97 1.98
N LEU A 243 6.60 -3.81 1.70
CA LEU A 243 5.87 -2.60 2.10
C LEU A 243 5.58 -2.57 3.60
N GLU A 244 4.98 -3.63 4.15
CA GLU A 244 4.63 -3.74 5.57
C GLU A 244 5.87 -3.61 6.48
N PRO A 245 6.98 -4.33 6.24
CA PRO A 245 8.18 -4.15 7.06
C PRO A 245 8.77 -2.75 6.94
N SER A 246 8.67 -2.11 5.76
CA SER A 246 9.16 -0.74 5.57
C SER A 246 8.31 0.29 6.32
N ILE A 247 6.99 0.06 6.45
CA ILE A 247 6.10 0.87 7.31
C ILE A 247 6.59 0.80 8.76
N GLN A 248 6.85 -0.41 9.26
CA GLN A 248 7.32 -0.62 10.63
C GLN A 248 8.72 -0.02 10.86
N ALA A 249 9.64 -0.21 9.91
CA ALA A 249 11.00 0.33 10.00
C ALA A 249 11.04 1.87 10.03
N THR A 250 10.04 2.53 9.44
CA THR A 250 9.94 3.99 9.38
C THR A 250 9.00 4.59 10.43
N GLY A 251 8.34 3.78 11.26
CA GLY A 251 7.35 4.27 12.24
C GLY A 251 6.06 4.80 11.60
N SER A 252 5.79 4.45 10.35
CA SER A 252 4.68 5.00 9.56
C SER A 252 3.32 4.39 9.94
N GLU A 253 3.26 3.42 10.86
CA GLU A 253 2.01 2.80 11.32
C GLU A 253 1.04 3.78 12.01
N ASN A 254 1.59 4.88 12.53
CA ASN A 254 0.80 5.96 13.13
C ASN A 254 0.22 6.93 12.09
N ILE A 255 0.66 6.83 10.84
CA ILE A 255 0.20 7.66 9.72
C ILE A 255 -0.86 6.88 8.93
N VAL A 256 -0.53 5.65 8.55
CA VAL A 256 -1.30 4.88 7.57
C VAL A 256 -1.74 3.52 8.08
N GLY A 257 -3.03 3.26 7.98
CA GLY A 257 -3.58 1.92 7.91
C GLY A 257 -3.73 1.47 6.46
N ARG A 258 -3.88 0.16 6.28
CA ARG A 258 -3.93 -0.43 4.95
C ARG A 258 -4.93 -1.57 4.87
N ALA A 259 -5.37 -1.88 3.66
CA ALA A 259 -6.15 -3.06 3.34
C ALA A 259 -5.81 -3.56 1.93
N LEU A 260 -5.64 -4.86 1.77
CA LEU A 260 -5.38 -5.50 0.49
C LEU A 260 -6.68 -6.00 -0.13
N PHE A 261 -6.79 -5.78 -1.43
CA PHE A 261 -7.88 -6.26 -2.25
C PHE A 261 -7.29 -6.91 -3.51
N HIS A 262 -7.91 -7.98 -3.97
CA HIS A 262 -7.45 -8.71 -5.15
C HIS A 262 -8.62 -9.36 -5.90
N PRO A 263 -8.61 -9.44 -7.25
CA PRO A 263 -9.67 -10.10 -8.02
C PRO A 263 -9.93 -11.54 -7.59
N THR A 264 -8.86 -12.26 -7.25
CA THR A 264 -8.87 -13.64 -6.79
C THR A 264 -8.42 -13.77 -5.33
N TYR A 265 -8.74 -12.78 -4.48
CA TYR A 265 -8.35 -12.83 -3.06
C TYR A 265 -8.84 -14.14 -2.43
N ASP A 266 -7.91 -14.92 -1.89
CA ASP A 266 -8.17 -16.17 -1.17
C ASP A 266 -7.20 -16.29 0.02
N SER A 267 -7.76 -16.17 1.22
CA SER A 267 -6.97 -16.22 2.46
C SER A 267 -6.31 -17.58 2.69
N LYS A 268 -6.83 -18.66 2.11
CA LYS A 268 -6.26 -20.02 2.24
C LYS A 268 -4.95 -20.15 1.48
N ILE A 269 -4.83 -19.49 0.32
CA ILE A 269 -3.60 -19.49 -0.50
C ILE A 269 -2.44 -18.88 0.29
N LEU A 270 -2.70 -17.84 1.08
CA LEU A 270 -1.69 -17.19 1.91
C LEU A 270 -1.38 -17.97 3.20
N GLY A 271 -2.24 -18.93 3.59
CA GLY A 271 -1.99 -19.85 4.70
C GLY A 271 -1.85 -19.20 6.08
N HIS A 272 -2.20 -17.92 6.25
CA HIS A 272 -2.01 -17.22 7.51
C HIS A 272 -3.12 -17.56 8.51
N GLN A 273 -2.75 -18.13 9.65
CA GLN A 273 -3.70 -18.40 10.76
C GLN A 273 -3.79 -17.25 11.76
N GLN A 274 -2.86 -16.29 11.66
CA GLN A 274 -2.76 -15.13 12.52
C GLN A 274 -3.22 -13.86 11.80
N LEU A 275 -3.48 -12.82 12.59
CA LEU A 275 -3.81 -11.50 12.08
C LEU A 275 -2.59 -10.92 11.36
N LEU A 276 -2.70 -10.75 10.04
CA LEU A 276 -1.73 -10.00 9.25
C LEU A 276 -2.28 -8.60 8.96
N PRO A 277 -1.45 -7.54 9.08
CA PRO A 277 -1.89 -6.20 8.75
C PRO A 277 -2.35 -6.10 7.29
N GLY A 278 -3.45 -5.41 7.04
CA GLY A 278 -3.99 -5.23 5.68
C GLY A 278 -4.80 -6.40 5.13
N HIS A 279 -4.59 -7.62 5.59
CA HIS A 279 -5.33 -8.78 5.12
C HIS A 279 -6.77 -8.86 5.69
N ALA A 280 -7.59 -9.73 5.10
CA ALA A 280 -8.84 -10.17 5.72
C ALA A 280 -8.56 -10.88 7.05
N LEU A 281 -9.50 -10.78 8.00
CA LEU A 281 -9.38 -11.53 9.25
C LEU A 281 -9.53 -13.03 8.97
N PRO A 282 -8.79 -13.89 9.69
CA PRO A 282 -9.00 -15.34 9.63
C PRO A 282 -10.47 -15.71 9.86
N ALA A 283 -11.01 -16.63 9.07
CA ALA A 283 -12.44 -16.99 9.10
C ALA A 283 -12.90 -17.45 10.50
N ASN A 284 -12.05 -18.14 11.25
CA ASN A 284 -12.32 -18.56 12.64
C ASN A 284 -12.40 -17.39 13.64
N MET A 285 -11.85 -16.22 13.32
CA MET A 285 -12.05 -14.99 14.10
C MET A 285 -13.39 -14.35 13.73
N VAL A 286 -13.70 -14.29 12.44
CA VAL A 286 -14.98 -13.76 11.95
C VAL A 286 -16.16 -14.59 12.46
N ASP A 287 -16.03 -15.90 12.48
CA ASP A 287 -17.00 -16.85 13.03
C ASP A 287 -17.39 -16.52 14.49
N ARG A 288 -16.41 -16.14 15.31
CA ARG A 288 -16.65 -15.72 16.71
C ARG A 288 -17.41 -14.39 16.82
N PHE A 289 -17.30 -13.52 15.81
CA PHE A 289 -18.09 -12.29 15.79
C PHE A 289 -19.55 -12.55 15.45
N PHE A 290 -19.87 -13.61 14.72
CA PHE A 290 -21.25 -14.02 14.48
C PHE A 290 -21.99 -14.38 15.77
N ASP A 291 -21.32 -15.05 16.71
CA ASP A 291 -21.94 -15.41 18.00
C ASP A 291 -22.37 -14.14 18.77
N GLN A 292 -21.55 -13.09 18.69
CA GLN A 292 -21.84 -11.80 19.30
C GLN A 292 -22.92 -11.03 18.54
N TYR A 293 -22.92 -11.12 17.21
CA TYR A 293 -23.81 -10.38 16.32
C TYR A 293 -25.24 -10.95 16.31
N LEU A 294 -25.38 -12.27 16.20
CA LEU A 294 -26.68 -12.96 16.15
C LEU A 294 -27.43 -12.91 17.48
N SER A 295 -26.74 -12.72 18.61
CA SER A 295 -27.43 -12.42 19.88
C SER A 295 -28.29 -11.13 19.82
N THR A 296 -28.15 -10.32 18.76
CA THR A 296 -28.91 -9.08 18.55
C THR A 296 -29.79 -9.10 17.30
N MET A 297 -29.79 -10.17 16.50
CA MET A 297 -30.60 -10.28 15.27
C MET A 297 -31.12 -11.69 15.03
N GLU A 298 -32.33 -11.80 14.48
CA GLU A 298 -32.90 -13.07 14.05
C GLU A 298 -32.21 -13.57 12.78
N GLY A 299 -31.60 -14.77 12.86
CA GLY A 299 -30.97 -15.42 11.71
C GLY A 299 -30.17 -16.65 12.10
N ALA A 300 -30.08 -17.62 11.19
CA ALA A 300 -29.17 -18.74 11.34
C ALA A 300 -27.73 -18.29 11.05
N LYS A 301 -26.77 -18.79 11.86
CA LYS A 301 -25.34 -18.60 11.61
C LYS A 301 -24.96 -19.36 10.33
N PRO A 302 -24.32 -18.72 9.34
CA PRO A 302 -23.77 -19.43 8.20
C PRO A 302 -22.71 -20.43 8.65
N ASP A 303 -22.50 -21.51 7.90
CA ASP A 303 -21.39 -22.43 8.16
C ASP A 303 -20.03 -21.74 7.93
N LEU A 304 -18.97 -22.33 8.49
CA LEU A 304 -17.63 -21.74 8.46
C LEU A 304 -17.06 -21.58 7.04
N GLU A 305 -17.42 -22.46 6.11
CA GLU A 305 -16.97 -22.37 4.72
C GLU A 305 -17.65 -21.20 4.01
N SER A 306 -18.97 -21.03 4.20
CA SER A 306 -19.71 -19.86 3.75
C SER A 306 -19.14 -18.56 4.33
N ILE A 307 -18.77 -18.54 5.61
CA ILE A 307 -18.13 -17.38 6.26
C ILE A 307 -16.78 -17.08 5.59
N ALA A 308 -15.95 -18.10 5.38
CA ALA A 308 -14.63 -17.93 4.77
C ALA A 308 -14.74 -17.34 3.34
N ASN A 309 -15.56 -17.97 2.49
CA ASN A 309 -15.73 -17.55 1.10
C ASN A 309 -16.28 -16.13 0.99
N ALA A 310 -17.30 -15.79 1.79
CA ALA A 310 -17.88 -14.46 1.79
C ALA A 310 -16.95 -13.39 2.39
N ASN A 311 -16.15 -13.74 3.41
CA ASN A 311 -15.14 -12.84 3.98
C ASN A 311 -14.04 -12.50 2.97
N ASP A 312 -13.62 -13.47 2.18
CA ASP A 312 -12.66 -13.25 1.10
C ASP A 312 -13.28 -12.44 -0.05
N ALA A 313 -14.55 -12.68 -0.37
CA ALA A 313 -15.29 -11.89 -1.37
C ALA A 313 -15.47 -10.41 -0.97
N VAL A 314 -15.41 -10.05 0.31
CA VAL A 314 -15.34 -8.64 0.75
C VAL A 314 -14.05 -7.96 0.25
N ARG A 315 -12.99 -8.73 -0.03
CA ARG A 315 -11.72 -8.25 -0.58
C ARG A 315 -11.62 -8.33 -2.09
N TRP A 316 -12.66 -8.79 -2.78
CA TRP A 316 -12.67 -8.84 -4.24
C TRP A 316 -12.87 -7.46 -4.86
N THR A 317 -12.07 -7.18 -5.88
CA THR A 317 -11.96 -5.90 -6.59
C THR A 317 -11.62 -6.19 -8.05
N PRO A 318 -11.90 -5.29 -9.02
CA PRO A 318 -11.54 -5.53 -10.42
C PRO A 318 -10.04 -5.68 -10.67
N HIS A 319 -9.19 -5.10 -9.83
CA HIS A 319 -7.73 -5.08 -9.97
C HIS A 319 -7.03 -5.24 -8.63
N ALA A 320 -5.82 -5.82 -8.61
CA ALA A 320 -4.97 -5.83 -7.42
C ALA A 320 -4.85 -4.41 -6.85
N THR A 321 -5.29 -4.21 -5.62
CA THR A 321 -5.49 -2.87 -5.05
C THR A 321 -5.02 -2.83 -3.60
N ILE A 322 -4.24 -1.80 -3.26
CA ILE A 322 -3.92 -1.44 -1.87
C ILE A 322 -4.76 -0.23 -1.50
N ASN A 323 -5.60 -0.35 -0.49
CA ASN A 323 -6.31 0.76 0.11
C ASN A 323 -5.48 1.34 1.26
N LEU A 324 -5.08 2.59 1.15
CA LEU A 324 -4.47 3.39 2.21
C LEU A 324 -5.53 4.20 2.95
N LEU A 325 -5.50 4.08 4.27
CA LEU A 325 -6.46 4.66 5.20
C LEU A 325 -5.69 5.52 6.19
N ARG A 326 -6.19 6.70 6.55
CA ARG A 326 -5.56 7.51 7.59
C ARG A 326 -5.71 6.81 8.94
N ARG A 327 -4.64 6.83 9.75
CA ARG A 327 -4.72 6.25 11.10
C ARG A 327 -5.70 7.01 11.99
N SER A 328 -5.81 8.34 11.83
CA SER A 328 -6.81 9.18 12.52
C SER A 328 -8.23 8.64 12.30
N GLN A 329 -8.61 8.41 11.04
CA GLN A 329 -9.91 7.85 10.65
C GLN A 329 -10.17 6.48 11.25
N LEU A 330 -9.17 5.59 11.24
CA LEU A 330 -9.29 4.26 11.83
C LEU A 330 -9.48 4.29 13.34
N THR A 331 -8.80 5.20 14.02
CA THR A 331 -8.97 5.42 15.47
C THR A 331 -10.36 5.99 15.77
N ALA A 332 -10.77 7.05 15.06
CA ALA A 332 -12.09 7.65 15.19
C ALA A 332 -13.23 6.65 14.92
N ALA A 333 -13.10 5.82 13.89
CA ALA A 333 -14.07 4.77 13.58
C ALA A 333 -14.23 3.78 14.74
N LYS A 334 -13.13 3.37 15.38
CA LYS A 334 -13.16 2.49 16.57
C LYS A 334 -13.85 3.17 17.76
N GLU A 335 -13.57 4.45 17.98
CA GLU A 335 -14.19 5.22 19.07
C GLU A 335 -15.70 5.38 18.87
N VAL A 336 -16.12 5.75 17.66
CA VAL A 336 -17.55 5.86 17.29
C VAL A 336 -18.27 4.52 17.41
N GLU A 337 -17.60 3.41 17.04
CA GLU A 337 -18.15 2.08 17.23
C GLU A 337 -18.28 1.70 18.70
N ALA A 338 -17.24 1.92 19.49
CA ALA A 338 -17.25 1.63 20.92
C ALA A 338 -18.30 2.43 21.69
N ALA A 339 -18.58 3.66 21.27
CA ALA A 339 -19.60 4.52 21.86
C ALA A 339 -21.05 4.14 21.47
N SER A 340 -21.23 3.29 20.46
CA SER A 340 -22.57 2.95 19.95
C SER A 340 -23.18 1.77 20.71
N PRO A 341 -24.30 1.95 21.43
CA PRO A 341 -24.96 0.85 22.14
C PRO A 341 -25.52 -0.22 21.20
N LYS A 342 -25.67 0.10 19.90
CA LYS A 342 -26.19 -0.80 18.86
C LYS A 342 -25.09 -1.55 18.10
N LYS A 343 -23.83 -1.13 18.20
CA LYS A 343 -22.72 -1.72 17.44
C LYS A 343 -21.74 -2.35 18.42
N LYS A 344 -21.73 -3.68 18.50
CA LYS A 344 -20.69 -4.39 19.24
C LYS A 344 -19.34 -4.25 18.53
N PRO A 345 -18.21 -4.32 19.24
CA PRO A 345 -16.90 -4.34 18.60
C PRO A 345 -16.84 -5.38 17.48
N ASN A 346 -16.22 -5.05 16.35
CA ASN A 346 -16.01 -5.95 15.21
C ASN A 346 -17.29 -6.45 14.50
N TRP A 347 -18.46 -5.90 14.80
CA TRP A 347 -19.73 -6.25 14.13
C TRP A 347 -19.67 -6.11 12.59
N ILE A 348 -18.84 -5.19 12.10
CA ILE A 348 -18.68 -4.88 10.68
C ILE A 348 -18.28 -6.11 9.86
N TYR A 349 -17.45 -7.00 10.41
CA TYR A 349 -16.99 -8.20 9.70
C TYR A 349 -18.13 -9.20 9.47
N ALA A 350 -18.88 -9.54 10.53
CA ALA A 350 -20.04 -10.43 10.42
C ALA A 350 -21.14 -9.84 9.53
N ARG A 351 -21.39 -8.52 9.66
CA ARG A 351 -22.34 -7.80 8.80
C ARG A 351 -21.95 -7.90 7.32
N ASN A 352 -20.69 -7.66 6.99
CA ASN A 352 -20.24 -7.65 5.60
C ASN A 352 -20.37 -9.05 4.96
N VAL A 353 -20.00 -10.11 5.70
CA VAL A 353 -20.23 -11.50 5.27
C VAL A 353 -21.70 -11.75 4.93
N LEU A 354 -22.62 -11.38 5.82
CA LEU A 354 -24.07 -11.58 5.57
C LEU A 354 -24.58 -10.81 4.35
N ARG A 355 -24.02 -9.64 4.05
CA ARG A 355 -24.43 -8.85 2.89
C ARG A 355 -23.97 -9.47 1.58
N ILE A 356 -22.76 -10.03 1.56
CA ILE A 356 -22.28 -10.80 0.39
C ILE A 356 -23.19 -12.00 0.16
N LEU A 357 -23.41 -12.83 1.19
CA LEU A 357 -24.26 -14.03 1.07
C LEU A 357 -25.69 -13.73 0.60
N LYS A 358 -26.30 -12.64 1.09
CA LYS A 358 -27.64 -12.21 0.63
C LYS A 358 -27.65 -11.82 -0.84
N THR A 359 -26.61 -11.14 -1.31
CA THR A 359 -26.51 -10.71 -2.70
C THR A 359 -26.40 -11.92 -3.63
N ASP A 360 -25.57 -12.90 -3.28
CA ASP A 360 -25.37 -14.11 -4.09
C ASP A 360 -26.65 -14.96 -4.17
N SER A 361 -27.40 -15.07 -3.06
CA SER A 361 -28.69 -15.78 -3.04
C SER A 361 -29.79 -15.09 -3.89
N SER A 362 -29.73 -13.77 -4.03
CA SER A 362 -30.70 -13.04 -4.85
C SER A 362 -30.44 -13.29 -6.35
N LEU A 363 -29.18 -13.35 -6.76
CA LEU A 363 -28.76 -13.59 -8.13
C LEU A 363 -29.15 -14.99 -8.63
N SER A 364 -28.99 -16.02 -7.79
CA SER A 364 -29.41 -17.39 -8.14
C SER A 364 -30.92 -17.50 -8.35
N SER A 365 -31.73 -16.81 -7.54
CA SER A 365 -33.19 -16.85 -7.64
C SER A 365 -33.77 -16.14 -8.87
N THR A 366 -33.07 -15.13 -9.41
CA THR A 366 -33.44 -14.46 -10.67
C THR A 366 -33.12 -15.31 -11.90
N GLY A 367 -31.97 -16.00 -11.91
CA GLY A 367 -31.60 -16.88 -13.03
C GLY A 367 -32.54 -18.06 -13.20
N GLU A 368 -33.02 -18.65 -12.09
CA GLU A 368 -34.00 -19.74 -12.13
C GLU A 368 -35.38 -19.28 -12.64
N LYS A 369 -35.79 -18.04 -12.34
CA LYS A 369 -37.05 -17.48 -12.84
C LYS A 369 -37.01 -17.22 -14.34
N GLU A 370 -35.95 -16.59 -14.83
CA GLU A 370 -35.77 -16.34 -16.28
C GLU A 370 -35.68 -17.65 -17.06
N GLN A 371 -35.01 -18.67 -16.50
CA GLN A 371 -34.92 -19.99 -17.12
C GLN A 371 -36.25 -20.77 -17.05
N SER A 372 -37.11 -20.51 -16.05
CA SER A 372 -38.47 -21.06 -16.00
C SER A 372 -39.45 -20.38 -16.96
N GLU A 373 -39.25 -19.09 -17.24
CA GLU A 373 -40.07 -18.31 -18.19
C GLU A 373 -39.67 -18.57 -19.64
N MET A 374 -38.40 -18.87 -19.92
CA MET A 374 -37.95 -19.31 -21.25
C MET A 374 -38.40 -20.72 -21.62
N ASN A 375 -38.76 -21.54 -20.63
CA ASN A 375 -39.24 -22.93 -20.83
C ASN A 375 -40.77 -23.05 -20.83
N ARG A 376 -41.49 -21.92 -20.80
CA ARG A 376 -42.95 -21.82 -21.01
C ARG A 376 -43.22 -21.19 -22.37
#